data_AF-A0A8J3C2Z0-F1
#
_entry.id   AF-A0A8J3C2Z0-F1
#
_cell.length_a   1.000
_cell.length_b   1.000
_cell.length_c   1.000
_cell.angle_alpha   90.00
_cell.angle_beta   90.00
_cell.angle_gamma   90.00
#
_symmetry.space_group_name_H-M   'P 1'
#
loop_
_entity.id
_entity.type
_entity.pdbx_description
1 polymer ?
#
loop_
_entity_poly.entity_id
_entity_poly.type
_entity_poly.pdbx_seq_one_letter_code
_entity_poly.pdbx_strand_id
1 'polypeptide(L)'
;MMTAACPVAARTVHVSASESVPSPCPSTAERIGWLLRSNRVHGGDSRWTRAKHFALAFPGGAWPAGMHESTISRWETGTVLPPSSAVRRYEELLGVASGNMATMVETVRRFTANPGDDPYLPDRLGNRADLDELLERALSRATMTGAHWDALSARIAATPQLVLAPRATRAELAERLLREMIISHGVPWRRRFEALNRLLDHPSCGPEAVAACASLAADRTNQVFIETVGVLDASAHPDAARHVLAQLAHPTNDRALTGALLACLRKIRFGHFTADQLGVLAGHIAELRDDPVHQADARPVAALLRRRAPHLHRRPVPAGPARAAVPARGPGLSFDESALAMRIAEAAGGAAGADTRTGMRGDIFAHLVAETLFHPVSDARLYSAMLVSATPHREGLAAALADELSRAATDRTGLGTRLVAALRTLGGAEQRPLLEGIVTGPGWPDPLVKEATFGVGHLGCGNDPGFWRAALGAQQQRFRRGTAGADALTGTVYSIGVAGQRAVLADLSRDAEVCSPVRAAAAWWLDIPEHLYASVRR
;
A
#
# COMPACT_ATOMS: atom_id res chain seq x y z
N MET A 1 -57.70 -22.63 -45.45
CA MET A 1 -56.33 -22.93 -45.92
C MET A 1 -55.46 -23.11 -44.68
N MET A 2 -55.20 -24.36 -44.32
CA MET A 2 -54.36 -24.78 -43.18
C MET A 2 -52.89 -24.77 -43.58
N THR A 3 -52.01 -24.37 -42.66
CA THR A 3 -50.58 -24.74 -42.57
C THR A 3 -50.10 -24.28 -41.19
N ALA A 4 -50.17 -25.14 -40.16
CA ALA A 4 -49.10 -26.06 -39.70
C ALA A 4 -47.88 -25.31 -39.13
N ALA A 5 -47.89 -25.11 -37.80
CA ALA A 5 -46.77 -24.60 -37.01
C ALA A 5 -45.93 -25.76 -36.45
N CYS A 6 -44.62 -25.72 -36.68
CA CYS A 6 -43.62 -26.58 -36.06
C CYS A 6 -43.16 -25.99 -34.71
N PRO A 7 -43.07 -26.77 -33.61
CA PRO A 7 -42.49 -26.28 -32.36
C PRO A 7 -40.96 -26.44 -32.37
N VAL A 8 -40.25 -25.33 -32.18
CA VAL A 8 -38.80 -25.33 -31.92
C VAL A 8 -38.57 -25.64 -30.44
N ALA A 9 -37.90 -26.76 -30.18
CA ALA A 9 -37.52 -27.19 -28.85
C ALA A 9 -36.52 -26.22 -28.20
N ALA A 10 -36.86 -25.72 -27.01
CA ALA A 10 -35.96 -24.96 -26.15
C ALA A 10 -34.87 -25.91 -25.61
N ARG A 11 -33.62 -25.71 -26.06
CA ARG A 11 -32.44 -26.33 -25.46
C ARG A 11 -32.11 -25.59 -24.17
N THR A 12 -32.52 -26.17 -23.04
CA THR A 12 -32.03 -25.80 -21.71
C THR A 12 -30.56 -26.21 -21.62
N VAL A 13 -29.65 -25.24 -21.71
CA VAL A 13 -28.22 -25.48 -21.42
C VAL A 13 -28.09 -25.60 -19.90
N HIS A 14 -28.00 -26.84 -19.41
CA HIS A 14 -27.51 -27.11 -18.06
C HIS A 14 -26.04 -26.72 -17.99
N VAL A 15 -25.76 -25.52 -17.47
CA VAL A 15 -24.42 -25.16 -16.99
C VAL A 15 -24.20 -25.99 -15.72
N SER A 16 -23.45 -27.07 -15.87
CA SER A 16 -22.94 -27.85 -14.73
C SER A 16 -22.06 -26.91 -13.90
N ALA A 17 -22.48 -26.64 -12.67
CA ALA A 17 -21.67 -25.96 -11.66
C ALA A 17 -20.53 -26.92 -11.28
N SER A 18 -19.47 -26.97 -12.08
CA SER A 18 -18.20 -27.49 -11.62
C SER A 18 -17.76 -26.58 -10.48
N GLU A 19 -17.71 -27.11 -9.26
CA GLU A 19 -17.04 -26.46 -8.13
C GLU A 19 -15.62 -26.10 -8.58
N SER A 20 -15.42 -24.84 -8.96
CA SER A 20 -14.10 -24.32 -9.28
C SER A 20 -13.31 -24.32 -7.98
N VAL A 21 -12.36 -25.25 -7.88
CA VAL A 21 -11.35 -25.20 -6.82
C VAL A 21 -10.72 -23.81 -6.90
N PRO A 22 -10.76 -22.99 -5.83
CA PRO A 22 -10.20 -21.65 -5.88
C PRO A 22 -8.72 -21.76 -6.23
N SER A 23 -8.29 -21.09 -7.30
CA SER A 23 -6.88 -21.05 -7.71
C SER A 23 -6.02 -20.66 -6.51
N PRO A 24 -4.91 -21.38 -6.24
CA PRO A 24 -4.07 -21.09 -5.10
C PRO A 24 -3.55 -19.65 -5.16
N CYS A 25 -3.50 -18.97 -4.00
CA CYS A 25 -2.94 -17.63 -3.89
C CYS A 25 -1.50 -17.61 -4.45
N PRO A 26 -1.15 -16.67 -5.35
CA PRO A 26 0.18 -16.58 -5.92
C PRO A 26 1.24 -16.39 -4.84
N SER A 27 2.27 -17.24 -4.89
CA SER A 27 3.46 -17.17 -4.06
C SER A 27 4.27 -15.88 -4.31
N THR A 28 5.19 -15.58 -3.39
CA THR A 28 6.16 -14.48 -3.52
C THR A 28 6.86 -14.49 -4.87
N ALA A 29 7.34 -15.68 -5.30
CA ALA A 29 8.09 -15.83 -6.53
C ALA A 29 7.19 -15.66 -7.76
N GLU A 30 5.96 -16.16 -7.74
CA GLU A 30 4.99 -15.95 -8.83
C GLU A 30 4.61 -14.48 -9.00
N ARG A 31 4.42 -13.74 -7.90
CA ARG A 31 4.15 -12.29 -7.94
C ARG A 31 5.33 -11.50 -8.52
N ILE A 32 6.56 -11.84 -8.12
CA ILE A 32 7.77 -11.21 -8.66
C ILE A 32 7.97 -11.58 -10.13
N GLY A 33 7.77 -12.85 -10.50
CA GLY A 33 7.85 -13.30 -11.89
C GLY A 33 6.80 -12.65 -12.79
N TRP A 34 5.60 -12.42 -12.25
CA TRP A 34 4.55 -11.63 -12.91
C TRP A 34 4.99 -10.18 -13.11
N LEU A 35 5.49 -9.50 -12.07
CA LEU A 35 6.02 -8.13 -12.18
C LEU A 35 7.08 -7.99 -13.28
N LEU A 36 8.08 -8.89 -13.29
CA LEU A 36 9.15 -8.88 -14.28
C LEU A 36 8.63 -9.05 -15.71
N ARG A 37 7.81 -10.08 -15.92
CA ARG A 37 7.28 -10.40 -17.25
C ARG A 37 6.29 -9.35 -17.74
N SER A 38 5.39 -8.85 -16.89
CA SER A 38 4.42 -7.83 -17.30
C SER A 38 5.13 -6.58 -17.80
N ASN A 39 6.18 -6.13 -17.12
CA ASN A 39 7.00 -5.02 -17.60
C ASN A 39 7.75 -5.35 -18.89
N ARG A 40 8.26 -6.59 -19.07
CA ARG A 40 8.97 -6.99 -20.28
C ARG A 40 8.06 -7.13 -21.50
N VAL A 41 6.88 -7.73 -21.33
CA VAL A 41 5.97 -8.09 -22.43
C VAL A 41 5.06 -6.93 -22.83
N HIS A 42 4.63 -6.12 -21.86
CA HIS A 42 3.70 -5.01 -22.08
C HIS A 42 4.38 -3.63 -21.91
N GLY A 43 5.71 -3.60 -21.76
CA GLY A 43 6.47 -2.35 -21.74
C GLY A 43 6.44 -1.65 -23.11
N GLY A 44 6.99 -0.44 -23.16
CA GLY A 44 6.91 0.41 -24.36
C GLY A 44 7.67 -0.10 -25.59
N ASP A 45 8.46 -1.18 -25.47
CA ASP A 45 9.35 -1.67 -26.51
C ASP A 45 9.10 -3.14 -26.86
N SER A 46 8.41 -3.37 -27.98
CA SER A 46 7.98 -4.69 -28.46
C SER A 46 9.14 -5.66 -28.76
N ARG A 47 10.39 -5.17 -28.89
CA ARG A 47 11.55 -6.07 -29.09
C ARG A 47 11.76 -6.99 -27.90
N TRP A 48 11.33 -6.57 -26.71
CA TRP A 48 11.47 -7.29 -25.45
C TRP A 48 10.41 -8.37 -25.23
N THR A 49 9.33 -8.40 -26.01
CA THR A 49 8.28 -9.43 -25.90
C THR A 49 8.84 -10.85 -26.03
N ARG A 50 9.89 -11.06 -26.84
CA ARG A 50 10.58 -12.35 -26.98
C ARG A 50 11.70 -12.51 -25.94
N ALA A 51 11.58 -13.52 -25.08
CA ALA A 51 12.54 -13.77 -24.00
C ALA A 51 13.98 -13.99 -24.53
N LYS A 52 14.14 -14.68 -25.68
CA LYS A 52 15.42 -14.83 -26.37
C LYS A 52 16.14 -13.50 -26.65
N HIS A 53 15.43 -12.49 -27.17
CA HIS A 53 16.04 -11.19 -27.48
C HIS A 53 16.43 -10.45 -26.19
N PHE A 54 15.58 -10.54 -25.17
CA PHE A 54 15.86 -9.95 -23.88
C PHE A 54 17.09 -10.59 -23.21
N ALA A 55 17.23 -11.92 -23.29
CA ALA A 55 18.39 -12.66 -22.79
C ALA A 55 19.70 -12.23 -23.48
N LEU A 56 19.67 -12.03 -24.80
CA LEU A 56 20.83 -11.58 -25.57
C LEU A 56 21.28 -10.16 -25.20
N ALA A 57 20.33 -9.27 -24.85
CA ALA A 57 20.62 -7.91 -24.41
C ALA A 57 20.93 -7.80 -22.91
N PHE A 58 20.71 -8.88 -22.15
CA PHE A 58 20.85 -8.87 -20.70
C PHE A 58 22.25 -8.54 -20.17
N PRO A 59 23.37 -8.98 -20.79
CA PRO A 59 24.70 -8.60 -20.35
C PRO A 59 24.95 -7.08 -20.41
N GLY A 60 25.57 -6.52 -19.38
CA GLY A 60 25.87 -5.09 -19.21
C GLY A 60 25.26 -4.48 -17.94
N GLY A 61 25.66 -3.26 -17.61
CA GLY A 61 25.12 -2.50 -16.48
C GLY A 61 25.21 -3.27 -15.16
N ALA A 62 24.07 -3.43 -14.47
CA ALA A 62 23.99 -4.19 -13.23
C ALA A 62 24.29 -5.70 -13.35
N TRP A 63 24.35 -6.26 -14.57
CA TRP A 63 24.59 -7.69 -14.82
C TRP A 63 25.74 -7.92 -15.82
N PRO A 64 26.99 -8.15 -15.37
CA PRO A 64 28.14 -8.21 -16.27
C PRO A 64 28.27 -9.53 -17.07
N ALA A 65 27.58 -10.60 -16.67
CA ALA A 65 27.76 -11.94 -17.23
C ALA A 65 26.79 -12.26 -18.37
N GLY A 66 27.10 -13.29 -19.16
CA GLY A 66 26.17 -13.88 -20.13
C GLY A 66 24.85 -14.30 -19.47
N MET A 67 23.76 -14.33 -20.25
CA MET A 67 22.43 -14.73 -19.77
C MET A 67 21.78 -15.73 -20.72
N HIS A 68 21.19 -16.78 -20.14
CA HIS A 68 20.40 -17.77 -20.87
C HIS A 68 18.91 -17.47 -20.76
N GLU A 69 18.17 -17.71 -21.84
CA GLU A 69 16.71 -17.56 -21.90
C GLU A 69 16.00 -18.39 -20.83
N SER A 70 16.49 -19.59 -20.52
CA SER A 70 15.95 -20.47 -19.49
C SER A 70 16.00 -19.83 -18.09
N THR A 71 17.02 -19.03 -17.79
CA THR A 71 17.13 -18.30 -16.51
C THR A 71 16.07 -17.22 -16.39
N ILE A 72 15.89 -16.41 -17.44
CA ILE A 72 14.81 -15.41 -17.53
C ILE A 72 13.44 -16.09 -17.38
N SER A 73 13.22 -17.20 -18.08
CA SER A 73 11.98 -17.97 -17.99
C SER A 73 11.70 -18.40 -16.55
N ARG A 74 12.69 -18.98 -15.84
CA ARG A 74 12.54 -19.42 -14.44
C ARG A 74 12.23 -18.28 -13.48
N TRP A 75 12.82 -17.10 -13.66
CA TRP A 75 12.48 -15.93 -12.86
C TRP A 75 11.05 -15.47 -13.14
N GLU A 76 10.68 -15.39 -14.41
CA GLU A 76 9.39 -14.89 -14.83
C GLU A 76 8.22 -15.84 -14.53
N THR A 77 8.47 -17.15 -14.44
CA THR A 77 7.49 -18.16 -14.00
C THR A 77 7.45 -18.32 -12.48
N GLY A 78 8.28 -17.57 -11.73
CA GLY A 78 8.35 -17.69 -10.27
C GLY A 78 8.96 -19.02 -9.80
N THR A 79 9.66 -19.74 -10.67
CA THR A 79 10.35 -20.99 -10.29
C THR A 79 11.54 -20.70 -9.38
N VAL A 80 12.20 -19.56 -9.55
CA VAL A 80 13.30 -19.10 -8.68
C VAL A 80 13.20 -17.59 -8.52
N LEU A 81 13.57 -17.07 -7.35
CA LEU A 81 13.65 -15.63 -7.12
C LEU A 81 14.83 -15.00 -7.90
N PRO A 82 14.63 -13.85 -8.56
CA PRO A 82 15.71 -13.11 -9.17
C PRO A 82 16.60 -12.43 -8.11
N PRO A 83 17.93 -12.39 -8.28
CA PRO A 83 18.80 -11.55 -7.45
C PRO A 83 18.55 -10.05 -7.72
N SER A 84 18.96 -9.19 -6.79
CA SER A 84 18.82 -7.73 -6.88
C SER A 84 19.41 -7.14 -8.17
N SER A 85 20.60 -7.61 -8.56
CA SER A 85 21.28 -7.21 -9.79
C SER A 85 20.47 -7.52 -11.06
N ALA A 86 19.76 -8.64 -11.08
CA ALA A 86 18.88 -8.99 -12.20
C ALA A 86 17.69 -8.03 -12.27
N VAL A 87 17.05 -7.71 -11.15
CA VAL A 87 15.92 -6.77 -11.11
C VAL A 87 16.35 -5.37 -11.56
N ARG A 88 17.50 -4.87 -11.07
CA ARG A 88 18.08 -3.60 -11.54
C ARG A 88 18.33 -3.62 -13.05
N ARG A 89 18.82 -4.75 -13.59
CA ARG A 89 19.03 -4.89 -15.03
C ARG A 89 17.73 -4.89 -15.84
N TYR A 90 16.64 -5.43 -15.31
CA TYR A 90 15.31 -5.29 -15.92
C TYR A 90 14.91 -3.81 -16.03
N GLU A 91 15.09 -3.03 -14.96
CA GLU A 91 14.78 -1.59 -14.99
C GLU A 91 15.58 -0.84 -16.06
N GLU A 92 16.90 -1.11 -16.15
CA GLU A 92 17.79 -0.52 -17.16
C GLU A 92 17.35 -0.82 -18.59
N LEU A 93 17.07 -2.10 -18.91
CA LEU A 93 16.71 -2.52 -20.27
C LEU A 93 15.33 -2.06 -20.70
N LEU A 94 14.40 -1.99 -19.76
CA LEU A 94 13.02 -1.59 -20.01
C LEU A 94 12.84 -0.07 -19.93
N GLY A 95 13.88 0.68 -19.57
CA GLY A 95 13.81 2.13 -19.38
C GLY A 95 12.88 2.53 -18.24
N VAL A 96 12.63 1.63 -17.29
CA VAL A 96 11.81 1.90 -16.10
C VAL A 96 12.65 2.69 -15.11
N ALA A 97 12.04 3.66 -14.42
CA ALA A 97 12.72 4.45 -13.40
C ALA A 97 13.42 3.54 -12.37
N SER A 98 14.70 3.81 -12.13
CA SER A 98 15.52 3.04 -11.20
C SER A 98 14.81 2.88 -9.86
N GLY A 99 14.83 1.65 -9.32
CA GLY A 99 14.24 1.22 -8.06
C GLY A 99 12.72 1.11 -8.01
N ASN A 100 12.00 1.37 -9.10
CA ASN A 100 10.56 1.13 -9.15
C ASN A 100 10.22 -0.35 -8.94
N MET A 101 10.90 -1.24 -9.68
CA MET A 101 10.73 -2.69 -9.56
C MET A 101 11.50 -3.24 -8.37
N ALA A 102 12.73 -2.78 -8.12
CA ALA A 102 13.54 -3.30 -7.03
C ALA A 102 12.89 -3.10 -5.65
N THR A 103 12.38 -1.88 -5.37
CA THR A 103 11.64 -1.60 -4.13
C THR A 103 10.36 -2.43 -4.06
N MET A 104 9.66 -2.62 -5.19
CA MET A 104 8.44 -3.44 -5.20
C MET A 104 8.75 -4.91 -4.90
N VAL A 105 9.86 -5.46 -5.40
CA VAL A 105 10.30 -6.82 -5.06
C VAL A 105 10.49 -6.98 -3.55
N GLU A 106 11.12 -6.01 -2.90
CA GLU A 106 11.27 -6.02 -1.43
C GLU A 106 9.93 -5.89 -0.71
N THR A 107 9.07 -4.97 -1.13
CA THR A 107 7.72 -4.83 -0.57
C THR A 107 6.93 -6.15 -0.69
N VAL A 108 6.98 -6.83 -1.84
CA VAL A 108 6.35 -8.16 -2.00
C VAL A 108 6.96 -9.15 -1.03
N ARG A 109 8.29 -9.30 -1.01
CA ARG A 109 8.99 -10.25 -0.12
C ARG A 109 8.63 -10.00 1.33
N ARG A 110 8.75 -8.77 1.83
CA ARG A 110 8.39 -8.41 3.21
C ARG A 110 6.93 -8.72 3.49
N PHE A 111 6.02 -8.42 2.57
CA PHE A 111 4.59 -8.60 2.78
C PHE A 111 4.19 -10.09 2.83
N THR A 112 4.73 -10.90 1.92
CA THR A 112 4.42 -12.33 1.80
C THR A 112 5.36 -13.24 2.61
N ALA A 113 6.37 -12.69 3.28
CA ALA A 113 7.30 -13.43 4.13
C ALA A 113 6.61 -14.18 5.27
N ASN A 114 7.13 -15.39 5.53
CA ASN A 114 6.85 -16.20 6.70
C ASN A 114 7.91 -15.96 7.78
N PRO A 115 7.65 -16.37 9.04
CA PRO A 115 8.66 -16.31 10.10
C PRO A 115 9.93 -17.06 9.70
N GLY A 116 11.07 -16.38 9.78
CA GLY A 116 12.39 -16.91 9.40
C GLY A 116 12.82 -16.64 7.95
N ASP A 117 11.93 -16.13 7.10
CA ASP A 117 12.32 -15.66 5.76
C ASP A 117 13.12 -14.35 5.89
N ASP A 118 14.23 -14.22 5.15
CA ASP A 118 14.92 -12.94 4.97
C ASP A 118 14.04 -12.03 4.08
N PRO A 119 13.53 -10.90 4.60
CA PRO A 119 12.66 -10.03 3.81
C PRO A 119 13.43 -9.17 2.80
N TYR A 120 14.76 -9.05 2.91
CA TYR A 120 15.56 -8.11 2.14
C TYR A 120 16.31 -8.78 0.99
N LEU A 121 16.51 -8.01 -0.08
CA LEU A 121 17.40 -8.43 -1.16
C LEU A 121 18.86 -8.30 -0.67
N PRO A 122 19.67 -9.36 -0.76
CA PRO A 122 21.10 -9.21 -0.52
C PRO A 122 21.66 -8.24 -1.57
N ASP A 123 22.10 -7.07 -1.13
CA ASP A 123 22.85 -6.14 -1.98
C ASP A 123 24.34 -6.43 -1.82
N ARG A 124 25.11 -6.03 -2.84
CA ARG A 124 26.56 -6.00 -2.69
C ARG A 124 26.91 -4.89 -1.70
N LEU A 125 27.77 -5.20 -0.74
CA LEU A 125 28.40 -4.19 0.09
C LEU A 125 29.07 -3.17 -0.84
N GLY A 126 28.57 -1.93 -0.84
CA GLY A 126 29.25 -0.81 -1.48
C GLY A 126 30.58 -0.51 -0.76
N ASN A 127 31.38 0.40 -1.31
CA ASN A 127 32.58 0.84 -0.60
C ASN A 127 32.19 1.66 0.66
N ARG A 128 33.13 1.81 1.60
CA ARG A 128 32.90 2.54 2.87
C ARG A 128 32.77 4.07 2.67
N ALA A 129 33.47 4.66 1.70
CA ALA A 129 33.42 6.09 1.43
C ALA A 129 32.01 6.54 0.99
N ASP A 130 31.31 5.74 0.21
CA ASP A 130 29.93 6.00 -0.20
C ASP A 130 28.96 6.00 1.00
N LEU A 131 29.22 5.15 2.01
CA LEU A 131 28.41 5.12 3.23
C LEU A 131 28.61 6.39 4.05
N ASP A 132 29.85 6.84 4.20
CA ASP A 132 30.19 8.05 4.95
C ASP A 132 29.57 9.30 4.28
N GLU A 133 29.63 9.41 2.94
CA GLU A 133 28.97 10.50 2.20
C GLU A 133 27.44 10.50 2.41
N LEU A 134 26.80 9.33 2.33
CA LEU A 134 25.35 9.22 2.53
C LEU A 134 24.94 9.56 3.97
N LEU A 135 25.76 9.19 4.96
CA LEU A 135 25.53 9.55 6.36
C LEU A 135 25.67 11.06 6.58
N GLU A 136 26.74 11.69 6.08
CA GLU A 136 26.93 13.14 6.18
C GLU A 136 25.77 13.90 5.51
N ARG A 137 25.32 13.41 4.36
CA ARG A 137 24.16 13.95 3.66
C ARG A 137 22.87 13.81 4.46
N ALA A 138 22.66 12.66 5.10
CA ALA A 138 21.48 12.37 5.93
C ALA A 138 21.45 13.18 7.23
N LEU A 139 22.61 13.55 7.78
CA LEU A 139 22.75 14.33 9.01
C LEU A 139 22.90 15.84 8.77
N SER A 140 22.79 16.29 7.51
CA SER A 140 22.83 17.71 7.15
C SER A 140 21.49 18.18 6.57
N ARG A 141 21.42 19.41 6.07
CA ARG A 141 20.24 19.90 5.33
C ARG A 141 20.27 19.56 3.84
N ALA A 142 21.28 18.79 3.40
CA ALA A 142 21.40 18.40 2.00
C ALA A 142 20.25 17.50 1.57
N THR A 143 19.77 17.67 0.34
CA THR A 143 18.60 16.94 -0.21
C THR A 143 18.82 15.43 -0.20
N MET A 144 18.01 14.65 0.52
CA MET A 144 18.05 13.18 0.48
C MET A 144 16.91 12.67 -0.40
N THR A 145 17.21 12.09 -1.57
CA THR A 145 16.18 11.48 -2.41
C THR A 145 15.75 10.13 -1.83
N GLY A 146 14.64 9.57 -2.32
CA GLY A 146 14.26 8.20 -1.95
C GLY A 146 15.37 7.18 -2.28
N ALA A 147 16.10 7.38 -3.39
CA ALA A 147 17.21 6.51 -3.78
C ALA A 147 18.40 6.60 -2.81
N HIS A 148 18.71 7.80 -2.27
CA HIS A 148 19.77 7.94 -1.26
C HIS A 148 19.40 7.21 0.03
N TRP A 149 18.16 7.33 0.49
CA TRP A 149 17.68 6.60 1.67
C TRP A 149 17.70 5.09 1.49
N ASP A 150 17.26 4.62 0.33
CA ASP A 150 17.29 3.20 -0.02
C ASP A 150 18.74 2.67 0.02
N ALA A 151 19.67 3.37 -0.64
CA ALA A 151 21.07 2.99 -0.68
C ALA A 151 21.79 3.07 0.68
N LEU A 152 21.44 4.05 1.53
CA LEU A 152 21.98 4.19 2.89
C LEU A 152 21.49 3.06 3.79
N SER A 153 20.18 2.87 3.86
CA SER A 153 19.56 1.86 4.73
C SER A 153 19.92 0.43 4.31
N ALA A 154 20.08 0.14 3.01
CA ALA A 154 20.55 -1.15 2.53
C ALA A 154 21.98 -1.48 3.02
N ARG A 155 22.90 -0.49 3.01
CA ARG A 155 24.27 -0.67 3.52
C ARG A 155 24.30 -0.87 5.04
N ILE A 156 23.47 -0.14 5.78
CA ILE A 156 23.30 -0.33 7.23
C ILE A 156 22.78 -1.74 7.51
N ALA A 157 21.69 -2.16 6.85
CA ALA A 157 21.10 -3.48 7.05
C ALA A 157 22.05 -4.63 6.68
N ALA A 158 22.87 -4.45 5.64
CA ALA A 158 23.89 -5.43 5.24
C ALA A 158 25.05 -5.56 6.24
N THR A 159 25.14 -4.68 7.25
CA THR A 159 26.20 -4.70 8.27
C THR A 159 25.59 -4.72 9.69
N PRO A 160 25.05 -5.85 10.18
CA PRO A 160 24.32 -5.91 11.45
C PRO A 160 25.12 -5.48 12.69
N GLN A 161 26.45 -5.50 12.61
CA GLN A 161 27.36 -5.07 13.68
C GLN A 161 27.71 -3.58 13.61
N LEU A 162 27.21 -2.85 12.60
CA LEU A 162 27.45 -1.42 12.46
C LEU A 162 26.79 -0.66 13.60
N VAL A 163 27.59 0.06 14.39
CA VAL A 163 27.09 0.97 15.42
C VAL A 163 27.37 2.39 14.99
N LEU A 164 26.30 3.15 14.69
CA LEU A 164 26.40 4.58 14.44
C LEU A 164 26.44 5.30 15.79
N ALA A 165 27.59 5.85 16.16
CA ALA A 165 27.79 6.60 17.40
C ALA A 165 27.96 8.10 17.12
N PRO A 166 27.50 9.00 18.01
CA PRO A 166 26.73 8.72 19.24
C PRO A 166 25.28 8.30 18.97
N ARG A 167 24.55 7.91 20.03
CA ARG A 167 23.11 7.58 19.96
C ARG A 167 22.28 8.66 19.26
N ALA A 168 22.63 9.92 19.47
CA ALA A 168 21.97 11.06 18.83
C ALA A 168 21.95 10.96 17.29
N THR A 169 23.02 10.43 16.68
CA THR A 169 23.11 10.21 15.22
C THR A 169 22.02 9.27 14.71
N ARG A 170 21.72 8.20 15.46
CA ARG A 170 20.68 7.23 15.08
C ARG A 170 19.28 7.83 15.22
N ALA A 171 19.06 8.61 16.28
CA ALA A 171 17.81 9.33 16.50
C ALA A 171 17.55 10.33 15.38
N GLU A 172 18.53 11.17 15.04
CA GLU A 172 18.42 12.16 13.97
C GLU A 172 18.16 11.50 12.61
N LEU A 173 18.86 10.40 12.30
CA LEU A 173 18.66 9.63 11.08
C LEU A 173 17.21 9.10 10.97
N ALA A 174 16.73 8.47 12.04
CA ALA A 174 15.39 7.89 12.10
C ALA A 174 14.29 8.96 12.02
N GLU A 175 14.43 10.04 12.77
CA GLU A 175 13.47 11.15 12.77
C GLU A 175 13.38 11.81 11.39
N ARG A 176 14.53 12.08 10.76
CA ARG A 176 14.55 12.67 9.42
C ARG A 176 13.92 11.75 8.39
N LEU A 177 14.31 10.47 8.37
CA LEU A 177 13.73 9.49 7.43
C LEU A 177 12.21 9.39 7.61
N LEU A 178 11.73 9.31 8.85
CA LEU A 178 10.29 9.26 9.15
C LEU A 178 9.58 10.53 8.68
N ARG A 179 10.11 11.72 8.97
CA ARG A 179 9.52 13.00 8.52
C ARG A 179 9.47 13.14 7.01
N GLU A 180 10.51 12.71 6.30
CA GLU A 180 10.49 12.70 4.83
C GLU A 180 9.55 11.62 4.29
N MET A 181 9.43 10.45 4.94
CA MET A 181 8.52 9.39 4.53
C MET A 181 7.07 9.84 4.57
N ILE A 182 6.61 10.43 5.68
CA ILE A 182 5.19 10.78 5.88
C ILE A 182 4.67 11.87 4.94
N ILE A 183 5.56 12.68 4.34
CA ILE A 183 5.20 13.70 3.36
C ILE A 183 5.50 13.29 1.91
N SER A 184 6.10 12.12 1.71
CA SER A 184 6.35 11.56 0.38
C SER A 184 5.10 10.86 -0.17
N HIS A 185 5.06 10.66 -1.49
CA HIS A 185 4.08 9.81 -2.16
C HIS A 185 4.74 8.96 -3.25
N GLY A 186 4.02 7.97 -3.79
CA GLY A 186 4.49 7.15 -4.92
C GLY A 186 5.78 6.35 -4.65
N VAL A 187 6.69 6.32 -5.64
CA VAL A 187 7.99 5.61 -5.54
C VAL A 187 8.90 6.21 -4.46
N PRO A 188 9.06 7.55 -4.35
CA PRO A 188 9.82 8.16 -3.26
C PRO A 188 9.34 7.77 -1.86
N TRP A 189 8.02 7.65 -1.66
CA TRP A 189 7.45 7.15 -0.41
C TRP A 189 7.84 5.68 -0.17
N ARG A 190 7.65 4.82 -1.16
CA ARG A 190 7.90 3.37 -1.04
C ARG A 190 9.33 3.08 -0.64
N ARG A 191 10.29 3.78 -1.25
CA ARG A 191 11.72 3.67 -0.92
C ARG A 191 12.04 4.08 0.51
N ARG A 192 11.47 5.19 0.97
CA ARG A 192 11.65 5.65 2.37
C ARG A 192 10.95 4.72 3.36
N PHE A 193 9.80 4.16 2.99
CA PHE A 193 9.10 3.18 3.79
C PHE A 193 9.94 1.91 3.97
N GLU A 194 10.47 1.32 2.89
CA GLU A 194 11.36 0.15 3.00
C GLU A 194 12.68 0.48 3.71
N ALA A 195 13.23 1.68 3.50
CA ALA A 195 14.39 2.15 4.25
C ALA A 195 14.11 2.22 5.77
N LEU A 196 12.94 2.70 6.17
CA LEU A 196 12.55 2.75 7.59
C LEU A 196 12.34 1.35 8.16
N ASN A 197 11.74 0.43 7.39
CA ASN A 197 11.60 -0.97 7.79
C ASN A 197 12.98 -1.60 8.05
N ARG A 198 13.98 -1.35 7.21
CA ARG A 198 15.36 -1.82 7.44
C ARG A 198 15.96 -1.25 8.72
N LEU A 199 15.75 0.04 9.02
CA LEU A 199 16.25 0.63 10.27
C LEU A 199 15.55 0.06 11.52
N LEU A 200 14.24 -0.21 11.42
CA LEU A 200 13.44 -0.79 12.51
C LEU A 200 13.84 -2.23 12.86
N ASP A 201 14.30 -2.99 11.86
CA ASP A 201 14.81 -4.36 12.03
C ASP A 201 16.29 -4.40 12.44
N HIS A 202 17.05 -3.33 12.18
CA HIS A 202 18.47 -3.28 12.49
C HIS A 202 18.75 -3.23 14.01
N PRO A 203 19.61 -4.10 14.57
CA PRO A 203 19.83 -4.20 16.02
C PRO A 203 20.25 -2.90 16.70
N SER A 204 21.15 -2.12 16.06
CA SER A 204 21.64 -0.87 16.65
C SER A 204 20.74 0.34 16.38
N CYS A 205 19.93 0.33 15.32
CA CYS A 205 19.14 1.51 14.91
C CYS A 205 17.66 1.38 15.26
N GLY A 206 17.19 0.15 15.48
CA GLY A 206 15.81 -0.18 15.80
C GLY A 206 15.26 0.57 17.00
N PRO A 207 15.96 0.65 18.15
CA PRO A 207 15.45 1.39 19.31
C PRO A 207 15.15 2.86 19.00
N GLU A 208 16.03 3.55 18.28
CA GLU A 208 15.82 4.94 17.90
C GLU A 208 14.76 5.11 16.81
N ALA A 209 14.66 4.17 15.86
CA ALA A 209 13.58 4.17 14.87
C ALA A 209 12.20 3.93 15.50
N VAL A 210 12.11 3.03 16.47
CA VAL A 210 10.89 2.80 17.27
C VAL A 210 10.54 4.04 18.07
N ALA A 211 11.52 4.68 18.71
CA ALA A 211 11.31 5.90 19.48
C ALA A 211 10.80 7.06 18.60
N ALA A 212 11.36 7.24 17.40
CA ALA A 212 10.91 8.26 16.46
C ALA A 212 9.44 8.04 16.04
N CYS A 213 9.07 6.81 15.70
CA CYS A 213 7.68 6.45 15.35
C CYS A 213 6.73 6.68 16.55
N ALA A 214 7.14 6.27 17.75
CA ALA A 214 6.35 6.45 18.96
C ALA A 214 6.14 7.93 19.32
N SER A 215 7.19 8.74 19.20
CA SER A 215 7.13 10.19 19.45
C SER A 215 6.15 10.87 18.49
N LEU A 216 6.24 10.54 17.19
CA LEU A 216 5.33 11.11 16.19
C LEU A 216 3.89 10.58 16.33
N ALA A 217 3.70 9.33 16.76
CA ALA A 217 2.36 8.78 17.04
C ALA A 217 1.69 9.42 18.27
N ALA A 218 2.47 9.88 19.24
CA ALA A 218 1.97 10.57 20.43
C ALA A 218 1.60 12.05 20.16
N ASP A 219 2.15 12.65 19.11
CA ASP A 219 1.80 14.01 18.68
C ASP A 219 0.38 14.05 18.12
N ARG A 220 -0.54 14.65 18.88
CA ARG A 220 -1.95 14.82 18.48
C ARG A 220 -2.15 15.73 17.26
N THR A 221 -1.14 16.51 16.89
CA THR A 221 -1.20 17.40 15.72
C THR A 221 -0.76 16.72 14.43
N ASN A 222 -0.09 15.57 14.52
CA ASN A 222 0.31 14.75 13.37
C ASN A 222 -0.87 14.50 12.43
N GLN A 223 -0.62 14.43 11.12
CA GLN A 223 -1.66 14.17 10.12
C GLN A 223 -1.58 12.76 9.51
N VAL A 224 -0.52 11.99 9.83
CA VAL A 224 -0.18 10.72 9.18
C VAL A 224 0.01 9.61 10.23
N PHE A 225 -1.08 9.16 10.84
CA PHE A 225 -1.03 8.19 11.95
C PHE A 225 -0.94 6.73 11.53
N ILE A 226 -1.65 6.33 10.45
CA ILE A 226 -1.75 4.91 10.06
C ILE A 226 -0.36 4.35 9.76
N GLU A 227 0.40 5.05 8.93
CA GLU A 227 1.74 4.65 8.52
C GLU A 227 2.73 4.73 9.70
N THR A 228 2.63 5.76 10.54
CA THR A 228 3.52 5.96 11.70
C THR A 228 3.38 4.85 12.76
N VAL A 229 2.15 4.42 13.05
CA VAL A 229 1.90 3.34 14.01
C VAL A 229 2.04 1.97 13.34
N GLY A 230 1.53 1.82 12.13
CA GLY A 230 1.54 0.57 11.36
C GLY A 230 2.94 0.02 11.14
N VAL A 231 3.90 0.89 10.80
CA VAL A 231 5.29 0.49 10.49
C VAL A 231 6.01 -0.16 11.68
N LEU A 232 5.56 0.06 12.92
CA LEU A 232 6.12 -0.60 14.10
C LEU A 232 6.02 -2.14 14.03
N ASP A 233 5.20 -2.68 13.14
CA ASP A 233 5.12 -4.11 12.87
C ASP A 233 6.44 -4.76 12.48
N ALA A 234 7.31 -3.98 11.83
CA ALA A 234 8.57 -4.45 11.28
C ALA A 234 9.57 -4.83 12.37
N SER A 235 9.49 -4.20 13.54
CA SER A 235 10.44 -4.41 14.62
C SER A 235 9.98 -5.49 15.60
N ALA A 236 10.90 -6.39 15.94
CA ALA A 236 10.76 -7.32 17.07
C ALA A 236 11.13 -6.67 18.43
N HIS A 237 11.59 -5.40 18.44
CA HIS A 237 11.98 -4.72 19.67
C HIS A 237 10.78 -4.62 20.65
N PRO A 238 10.95 -4.91 21.95
CA PRO A 238 9.85 -4.92 22.92
C PRO A 238 9.06 -3.62 23.00
N ASP A 239 9.74 -2.47 22.85
CA ASP A 239 9.08 -1.17 22.84
C ASP A 239 8.11 -0.99 21.67
N ALA A 240 8.37 -1.60 20.51
CA ALA A 240 7.46 -1.50 19.37
C ALA A 240 6.11 -2.17 19.69
N ALA A 241 6.14 -3.34 20.33
CA ALA A 241 4.93 -4.02 20.80
C ALA A 241 4.22 -3.19 21.89
N ARG A 242 4.99 -2.65 22.86
CA ARG A 242 4.45 -1.79 23.92
C ARG A 242 3.73 -0.55 23.37
N HIS A 243 4.30 0.12 22.37
CA HIS A 243 3.70 1.29 21.74
C HIS A 243 2.46 0.95 20.91
N VAL A 244 2.45 -0.18 20.20
CA VAL A 244 1.24 -0.67 19.50
C VAL A 244 0.12 -0.96 20.49
N LEU A 245 0.39 -1.66 21.60
CA LEU A 245 -0.62 -1.94 22.62
C LEU A 245 -1.13 -0.66 23.29
N ALA A 246 -0.26 0.33 23.52
CA ALA A 246 -0.67 1.63 24.07
C ALA A 246 -1.66 2.35 23.14
N GLN A 247 -1.47 2.28 21.82
CA GLN A 247 -2.40 2.85 20.84
C GLN A 247 -3.71 2.07 20.70
N LEU A 248 -3.75 0.79 21.09
CA LEU A 248 -5.02 0.04 21.21
C LEU A 248 -5.79 0.45 22.46
N ALA A 249 -5.10 0.62 23.59
CA ALA A 249 -5.72 0.97 24.88
C ALA A 249 -6.19 2.43 24.92
N HIS A 250 -5.35 3.34 24.43
CA HIS A 250 -5.56 4.79 24.46
C HIS A 250 -5.14 5.40 23.12
N PRO A 251 -5.90 5.17 22.03
CA PRO A 251 -5.54 5.68 20.72
C PRO A 251 -5.44 7.19 20.72
N THR A 252 -4.42 7.74 20.05
CA THR A 252 -4.32 9.19 19.82
C THR A 252 -5.54 9.69 19.01
N ASN A 253 -6.03 8.86 18.09
CA ASN A 253 -7.27 9.00 17.32
C ASN A 253 -7.56 7.67 16.58
N ASP A 254 -8.69 7.61 15.88
CA ASP A 254 -9.14 6.42 15.12
C ASP A 254 -8.11 5.95 14.09
N ARG A 255 -7.35 6.86 13.46
CA ARG A 255 -6.31 6.49 12.48
C ARG A 255 -5.11 5.84 13.16
N ALA A 256 -4.75 6.27 14.36
CA ALA A 256 -3.73 5.61 15.18
C ALA A 256 -4.20 4.21 15.62
N LEU A 257 -5.49 4.07 15.97
CA LEU A 257 -6.11 2.76 16.26
C LEU A 257 -6.04 1.83 15.04
N THR A 258 -6.41 2.30 13.85
CA THR A 258 -6.29 1.53 12.60
C THR A 258 -4.84 1.09 12.36
N GLY A 259 -3.87 2.01 12.52
CA GLY A 259 -2.45 1.67 12.41
C GLY A 259 -2.01 0.59 13.40
N ALA A 260 -2.48 0.66 14.66
CA ALA A 260 -2.18 -0.34 15.68
C ALA A 260 -2.77 -1.72 15.35
N LEU A 261 -4.00 -1.77 14.84
CA LEU A 261 -4.64 -3.02 14.39
C LEU A 261 -3.89 -3.65 13.22
N LEU A 262 -3.45 -2.85 12.25
CA LEU A 262 -2.63 -3.33 11.13
C LEU A 262 -1.28 -3.87 11.62
N ALA A 263 -0.63 -3.15 12.54
CA ALA A 263 0.64 -3.62 13.10
C ALA A 263 0.50 -4.94 13.86
N CYS A 264 -0.62 -5.14 14.56
CA CYS A 264 -0.90 -6.39 15.26
C CYS A 264 -0.91 -7.60 14.34
N LEU A 265 -1.44 -7.49 13.10
CA LEU A 265 -1.53 -8.61 12.17
C LEU A 265 -0.15 -9.22 11.88
N ARG A 266 0.82 -8.37 11.54
CA ARG A 266 2.19 -8.81 11.26
C ARG A 266 2.93 -9.19 12.53
N LYS A 267 2.79 -8.45 13.64
CA LYS A 267 3.40 -8.83 14.92
C LYS A 267 2.94 -10.21 15.43
N ILE A 268 1.66 -10.54 15.31
CA ILE A 268 1.15 -11.89 15.63
C ILE A 268 1.75 -12.93 14.68
N ARG A 269 1.77 -12.64 13.37
CA ARG A 269 2.27 -13.55 12.35
C ARG A 269 3.74 -13.92 12.58
N PHE A 270 4.58 -12.93 12.90
CA PHE A 270 6.01 -13.10 13.15
C PHE A 270 6.36 -13.46 14.60
N GLY A 271 5.38 -13.47 15.53
CA GLY A 271 5.63 -13.80 16.93
C GLY A 271 6.36 -12.70 17.70
N HIS A 272 6.19 -11.43 17.30
CA HIS A 272 6.81 -10.27 17.95
C HIS A 272 6.13 -9.88 19.28
N PHE A 273 5.04 -10.54 19.66
CA PHE A 273 4.40 -10.38 20.97
C PHE A 273 4.82 -11.50 21.93
N THR A 274 5.09 -11.14 23.19
CA THR A 274 5.22 -12.11 24.28
C THR A 274 3.86 -12.73 24.64
N ALA A 275 3.86 -13.82 25.42
CA ALA A 275 2.62 -14.45 25.87
C ALA A 275 1.72 -13.49 26.66
N ASP A 276 2.29 -12.68 27.56
CA ASP A 276 1.54 -11.69 28.34
C ASP A 276 0.95 -10.60 27.45
N GLN A 277 1.73 -10.13 26.46
CA GLN A 277 1.27 -9.15 25.48
C GLN A 277 0.12 -9.69 24.61
N LEU A 278 0.16 -10.97 24.24
CA LEU A 278 -0.96 -11.63 23.54
C LEU A 278 -2.21 -11.68 24.42
N GLY A 279 -2.06 -11.87 25.74
CA GLY A 279 -3.16 -11.80 26.70
C GLY A 279 -3.82 -10.42 26.76
N VAL A 280 -3.00 -9.36 26.86
CA VAL A 280 -3.48 -7.95 26.82
C VAL A 280 -4.18 -7.66 25.50
N LEU A 281 -3.56 -8.05 24.38
CA LEU A 281 -4.11 -7.87 23.04
C LEU A 281 -5.47 -8.60 22.88
N ALA A 282 -5.59 -9.82 23.39
CA ALA A 282 -6.84 -10.56 23.34
C ALA A 282 -7.99 -9.86 24.07
N GLY A 283 -7.69 -9.17 25.19
CA GLY A 283 -8.65 -8.33 25.91
C GLY A 283 -9.17 -7.17 25.06
N HIS A 284 -8.27 -6.34 24.53
CA HIS A 284 -8.65 -5.19 23.70
C HIS A 284 -9.38 -5.59 22.40
N ILE A 285 -8.95 -6.68 21.76
CA ILE A 285 -9.62 -7.18 20.55
C ILE A 285 -11.01 -7.75 20.87
N ALA A 286 -11.25 -8.26 22.08
CA ALA A 286 -12.60 -8.64 22.48
C ALA A 286 -13.52 -7.42 22.59
N GLU A 287 -13.05 -6.33 23.20
CA GLU A 287 -13.79 -5.06 23.32
C GLU A 287 -14.10 -4.45 21.95
N LEU A 288 -13.09 -4.31 21.09
CA LEU A 288 -13.25 -3.72 19.74
C LEU A 288 -14.15 -4.55 18.82
N ARG A 289 -14.34 -5.84 19.09
CA ARG A 289 -15.28 -6.67 18.33
C ARG A 289 -16.73 -6.41 18.71
N ASP A 290 -16.98 -5.90 19.91
CA ASP A 290 -18.30 -5.54 20.38
C ASP A 290 -18.64 -4.07 20.01
N ASP A 291 -17.64 -3.29 19.58
CA ASP A 291 -17.80 -1.93 19.05
C ASP A 291 -18.24 -1.93 17.56
N PRO A 292 -19.44 -1.42 17.22
CA PRO A 292 -19.94 -1.37 15.85
C PRO A 292 -19.03 -0.61 14.86
N VAL A 293 -18.27 0.38 15.34
CA VAL A 293 -17.40 1.23 14.51
C VAL A 293 -16.13 0.47 14.12
N HIS A 294 -15.52 -0.24 15.06
CA HIS A 294 -14.21 -0.87 14.88
C HIS A 294 -14.25 -2.39 14.68
N GLN A 295 -15.43 -3.02 14.79
CA GLN A 295 -15.59 -4.46 14.67
C GLN A 295 -15.03 -5.01 13.35
N ALA A 296 -15.20 -4.30 12.22
CA ALA A 296 -14.72 -4.75 10.93
C ALA A 296 -13.19 -4.88 10.88
N ASP A 297 -12.48 -3.91 11.46
CA ASP A 297 -11.00 -3.84 11.48
C ASP A 297 -10.40 -4.78 12.53
N ALA A 298 -11.11 -5.03 13.63
CA ALA A 298 -10.67 -5.96 14.68
C ALA A 298 -10.80 -7.45 14.29
N ARG A 299 -11.72 -7.78 13.38
CA ARG A 299 -12.00 -9.17 12.93
C ARG A 299 -10.74 -9.88 12.39
N PRO A 300 -9.94 -9.29 11.48
CA PRO A 300 -8.69 -9.90 11.02
C PRO A 300 -7.70 -10.24 12.15
N VAL A 301 -7.54 -9.34 13.13
CA VAL A 301 -6.63 -9.55 14.27
C VAL A 301 -7.13 -10.70 15.15
N ALA A 302 -8.43 -10.72 15.44
CA ALA A 302 -9.07 -11.79 16.22
C ALA A 302 -8.91 -13.18 15.57
N ALA A 303 -9.01 -13.25 14.25
CA ALA A 303 -8.82 -14.47 13.49
C ALA A 303 -7.41 -15.04 13.66
N LEU A 304 -6.39 -14.18 13.57
CA LEU A 304 -4.99 -14.57 13.73
C LEU A 304 -4.66 -14.95 15.17
N LEU A 305 -5.17 -14.20 16.16
CA LEU A 305 -5.03 -14.54 17.59
C LEU A 305 -5.58 -15.92 17.89
N ARG A 306 -6.78 -16.25 17.39
CA ARG A 306 -7.38 -17.58 17.60
C ARG A 306 -6.53 -18.71 17.05
N ARG A 307 -5.87 -18.49 15.91
CA ARG A 307 -4.96 -19.48 15.32
C ARG A 307 -3.67 -19.63 16.11
N ARG A 308 -3.11 -18.52 16.62
CA ARG A 308 -1.77 -18.50 17.25
C ARG A 308 -1.79 -18.79 18.76
N ALA A 309 -2.85 -18.41 19.45
CA ALA A 309 -3.03 -18.53 20.89
C ALA A 309 -4.49 -18.93 21.23
N PRO A 310 -4.93 -20.15 20.84
CA PRO A 310 -6.32 -20.58 21.01
C PRO A 310 -6.80 -20.56 22.47
N HIS A 311 -5.89 -20.79 23.43
CA HIS A 311 -6.18 -20.78 24.87
C HIS A 311 -6.61 -19.41 25.42
N LEU A 312 -6.30 -18.31 24.72
CA LEU A 312 -6.70 -16.96 25.12
C LEU A 312 -8.14 -16.62 24.71
N HIS A 313 -8.78 -17.44 23.88
CA HIS A 313 -10.16 -17.23 23.45
C HIS A 313 -11.13 -18.06 24.28
N ARG A 314 -11.78 -17.41 25.26
CA ARG A 314 -12.79 -18.05 26.13
C ARG A 314 -14.23 -17.99 25.59
N ARG A 315 -14.53 -17.11 24.61
CA ARG A 315 -15.87 -17.00 24.02
C ARG A 315 -15.94 -17.68 22.66
N PRO A 316 -16.91 -18.60 22.43
CA PRO A 316 -17.21 -19.08 21.09
C PRO A 316 -17.66 -17.90 20.24
N VAL A 317 -16.96 -17.67 19.13
CA VAL A 317 -17.45 -16.74 18.10
C VAL A 317 -18.63 -17.42 17.44
N PRO A 318 -19.80 -16.77 17.26
CA PRO A 318 -20.84 -17.33 16.41
C PRO A 318 -20.20 -17.74 15.10
N ALA A 319 -20.50 -18.93 14.60
CA ALA A 319 -20.04 -19.40 13.31
C ALA A 319 -20.70 -18.55 12.21
N GLY A 320 -20.31 -17.27 12.11
CA GLY A 320 -20.38 -16.55 10.85
C GLY A 320 -19.56 -17.34 9.82
N PRO A 321 -19.90 -17.23 8.54
CA PRO A 321 -19.29 -18.06 7.50
C PRO A 321 -17.77 -18.07 7.67
N ALA A 322 -17.13 -19.23 7.46
CA ALA A 322 -15.71 -19.52 7.66
C ALA A 322 -14.70 -18.54 6.98
N ARG A 323 -15.20 -17.48 6.34
CA ARG A 323 -14.54 -16.26 5.84
C ARG A 323 -13.75 -15.48 6.88
N ALA A 324 -13.95 -15.72 8.18
CA ALA A 324 -13.25 -15.02 9.26
C ALA A 324 -11.91 -15.64 9.67
N ALA A 325 -11.33 -16.55 8.88
CA ALA A 325 -9.90 -16.78 8.93
C ALA A 325 -9.26 -15.74 8.01
N VAL A 326 -8.34 -14.89 8.49
CA VAL A 326 -7.40 -14.21 7.59
C VAL A 326 -6.64 -15.34 6.92
N PRO A 327 -6.92 -15.67 5.65
CA PRO A 327 -6.22 -16.78 5.04
C PRO A 327 -4.76 -16.33 4.97
N ALA A 328 -3.83 -17.23 5.28
CA ALA A 328 -2.44 -17.01 4.87
C ALA A 328 -2.32 -16.86 3.32
N ARG A 329 -3.42 -17.11 2.59
CA ARG A 329 -3.54 -17.27 1.15
C ARG A 329 -4.85 -16.63 0.61
N GLY A 330 -4.84 -15.32 0.38
CA GLY A 330 -5.82 -14.60 -0.46
C GLY A 330 -7.20 -14.29 0.15
N PRO A 331 -8.05 -13.50 -0.53
CA PRO A 331 -9.40 -13.19 -0.06
C PRO A 331 -10.36 -14.38 -0.23
N GLY A 332 -11.21 -14.65 0.77
CA GLY A 332 -12.31 -15.63 0.69
C GLY A 332 -13.53 -15.06 -0.02
N LEU A 333 -13.42 -14.85 -1.34
CA LEU A 333 -14.39 -14.14 -2.18
C LEU A 333 -15.73 -14.87 -2.32
N SER A 334 -16.81 -14.12 -2.52
CA SER A 334 -18.04 -14.65 -3.10
C SER A 334 -17.90 -14.90 -4.60
N PHE A 335 -18.85 -15.63 -5.20
CA PHE A 335 -18.93 -15.78 -6.65
C PHE A 335 -19.06 -14.42 -7.35
N ASP A 336 -19.90 -13.52 -6.83
CA ASP A 336 -20.12 -12.19 -7.40
C ASP A 336 -18.87 -11.29 -7.30
N GLU A 337 -18.13 -11.37 -6.19
CA GLU A 337 -16.87 -10.62 -6.00
C GLU A 337 -15.79 -11.14 -6.95
N SER A 338 -15.70 -12.46 -7.13
CA SER A 338 -14.77 -13.09 -8.07
C SER A 338 -15.11 -12.70 -9.51
N ALA A 339 -16.38 -12.78 -9.89
CA ALA A 339 -16.86 -12.38 -11.21
C ALA A 339 -16.62 -10.90 -11.48
N LEU A 340 -16.83 -10.02 -10.49
CA LEU A 340 -16.55 -8.60 -10.60
C LEU A 340 -15.05 -8.33 -10.80
N ALA A 341 -14.18 -8.95 -10.00
CA ALA A 341 -12.74 -8.79 -10.14
C ALA A 341 -12.23 -9.25 -11.53
N MET A 342 -12.74 -10.39 -12.02
CA MET A 342 -12.39 -10.88 -13.36
C MET A 342 -12.85 -9.91 -14.45
N ARG A 343 -14.10 -9.40 -14.41
CA ARG A 343 -14.59 -8.43 -15.39
C ARG A 343 -13.75 -7.15 -15.41
N ILE A 344 -13.37 -6.62 -14.25
CA ILE A 344 -12.50 -5.44 -14.15
C ILE A 344 -11.11 -5.76 -14.73
N ALA A 345 -10.55 -6.93 -14.42
CA ALA A 345 -9.25 -7.35 -14.96
C ALA A 345 -9.28 -7.55 -16.48
N GLU A 346 -10.36 -8.10 -17.04
CA GLU A 346 -10.56 -8.26 -18.48
C GLU A 346 -10.67 -6.90 -19.18
N ALA A 347 -11.47 -5.98 -18.63
CA ALA A 347 -11.61 -4.62 -19.14
C ALA A 347 -10.26 -3.88 -19.15
N ALA A 348 -9.48 -4.02 -18.07
CA ALA A 348 -8.15 -3.45 -17.96
C ALA A 348 -7.13 -4.10 -18.93
N GLY A 349 -7.21 -5.42 -19.14
CA GLY A 349 -6.33 -6.19 -20.02
C GLY A 349 -6.56 -5.91 -21.51
N GLY A 350 -7.82 -5.70 -21.90
CA GLY A 350 -8.18 -5.36 -23.29
C GLY A 350 -7.59 -4.03 -23.76
N ALA A 351 -7.48 -3.04 -22.86
CA ALA A 351 -6.87 -1.75 -23.15
C ALA A 351 -5.34 -1.84 -23.35
N ALA A 352 -4.66 -2.81 -22.73
CA ALA A 352 -3.21 -2.99 -22.82
C ALA A 352 -2.75 -3.76 -24.08
N GLY A 353 -3.66 -4.06 -25.02
CA GLY A 353 -3.35 -4.85 -26.22
C GLY A 353 -2.83 -6.26 -25.91
N ALA A 354 -3.18 -6.80 -24.73
CA ALA A 354 -2.67 -8.07 -24.24
C ALA A 354 -3.26 -9.23 -25.07
N ASP A 355 -2.45 -9.75 -26.00
CA ASP A 355 -2.76 -10.98 -26.73
C ASP A 355 -2.96 -12.12 -25.70
N THR A 356 -4.19 -12.63 -25.60
CA THR A 356 -4.63 -13.71 -24.70
C THR A 356 -3.87 -15.03 -24.92
N ARG A 357 -2.97 -15.08 -25.91
CA ARG A 357 -2.20 -16.25 -26.35
C ARG A 357 -1.05 -16.68 -25.44
N THR A 358 -0.73 -15.95 -24.36
CA THR A 358 0.40 -16.32 -23.47
C THR A 358 -0.01 -17.15 -22.24
N GLY A 359 -1.06 -17.97 -22.35
CA GLY A 359 -1.21 -19.32 -21.76
C GLY A 359 -1.04 -19.57 -20.25
N MET A 360 -0.66 -18.60 -19.41
CA MET A 360 -0.38 -18.89 -17.99
C MET A 360 -0.65 -17.74 -16.99
N ARG A 361 -1.32 -16.62 -17.36
CA ARG A 361 -1.15 -15.35 -16.61
C ARG A 361 -2.35 -14.42 -16.44
N GLY A 362 -3.52 -14.73 -17.00
CA GLY A 362 -4.75 -13.99 -16.67
C GLY A 362 -5.11 -14.10 -15.18
N ASP A 363 -4.81 -15.26 -14.60
CA ASP A 363 -5.20 -15.63 -13.24
C ASP A 363 -4.51 -14.78 -12.17
N ILE A 364 -3.21 -14.47 -12.31
CA ILE A 364 -2.49 -13.63 -11.32
C ILE A 364 -3.00 -12.20 -11.35
N PHE A 365 -3.23 -11.62 -12.55
CA PHE A 365 -3.72 -10.25 -12.63
C PHE A 365 -5.13 -10.13 -12.04
N ALA A 366 -6.04 -11.03 -12.40
CA ALA A 366 -7.37 -11.09 -11.80
C ALA A 366 -7.31 -11.31 -10.27
N HIS A 367 -6.38 -12.15 -9.79
CA HIS A 367 -6.15 -12.33 -8.36
C HIS A 367 -5.67 -11.03 -7.68
N LEU A 368 -4.75 -10.29 -8.28
CA LEU A 368 -4.26 -9.01 -7.74
C LEU A 368 -5.35 -7.93 -7.75
N VAL A 369 -6.23 -7.91 -8.76
CA VAL A 369 -7.43 -7.06 -8.77
C VAL A 369 -8.37 -7.45 -7.63
N ALA A 370 -8.61 -8.74 -7.44
CA ALA A 370 -9.45 -9.23 -6.35
C ALA A 370 -8.86 -8.93 -4.97
N GLU A 371 -7.55 -9.10 -4.79
CA GLU A 371 -6.84 -8.75 -3.56
C GLU A 371 -6.90 -7.24 -3.29
N THR A 372 -6.69 -6.42 -4.32
CA THR A 372 -6.81 -4.95 -4.24
C THR A 372 -8.20 -4.51 -3.78
N LEU A 373 -9.26 -5.18 -4.24
CA LEU A 373 -10.63 -4.76 -3.98
C LEU A 373 -11.27 -5.41 -2.76
N PHE A 374 -10.90 -6.64 -2.40
CA PHE A 374 -11.70 -7.45 -1.48
C PHE A 374 -10.89 -8.08 -0.35
N HIS A 375 -9.56 -7.94 -0.33
CA HIS A 375 -8.80 -8.44 0.81
C HIS A 375 -9.22 -7.72 2.10
N PRO A 376 -9.49 -8.44 3.21
CA PRO A 376 -10.03 -7.84 4.43
C PRO A 376 -9.02 -6.88 5.09
N VAL A 377 -7.72 -7.15 4.96
CA VAL A 377 -6.64 -6.31 5.46
C VAL A 377 -6.30 -5.21 4.45
N SER A 378 -6.32 -3.93 4.86
CA SER A 378 -6.03 -2.78 4.00
C SER A 378 -4.61 -2.80 3.43
N ASP A 379 -3.63 -3.23 4.20
CA ASP A 379 -2.25 -3.33 3.74
C ASP A 379 -2.11 -4.27 2.54
N ALA A 380 -2.80 -5.41 2.55
CA ALA A 380 -2.79 -6.33 1.41
C ALA A 380 -3.37 -5.67 0.15
N ARG A 381 -4.46 -4.90 0.33
CA ARG A 381 -5.07 -4.13 -0.78
C ARG A 381 -4.07 -3.11 -1.33
N LEU A 382 -3.41 -2.37 -0.44
CA LEU A 382 -2.42 -1.35 -0.79
C LEU A 382 -1.22 -1.96 -1.54
N TYR A 383 -0.63 -3.03 -1.03
CA TYR A 383 0.55 -3.65 -1.63
C TYR A 383 0.23 -4.33 -2.96
N SER A 384 -0.96 -4.93 -3.11
CA SER A 384 -1.43 -5.44 -4.40
C SER A 384 -1.64 -4.31 -5.42
N ALA A 385 -2.25 -3.20 -5.01
CA ALA A 385 -2.38 -2.02 -5.86
C ALA A 385 -1.01 -1.45 -6.27
N MET A 386 -0.05 -1.38 -5.34
CA MET A 386 1.33 -0.93 -5.61
C MET A 386 2.11 -1.87 -6.53
N LEU A 387 1.83 -3.18 -6.47
CA LEU A 387 2.43 -4.17 -7.36
C LEU A 387 1.93 -3.95 -8.79
N VAL A 388 0.62 -3.77 -8.98
CA VAL A 388 0.04 -3.45 -10.29
C VAL A 388 0.50 -2.07 -10.77
N SER A 389 0.60 -1.08 -9.88
CA SER A 389 1.07 0.28 -10.22
C SER A 389 2.50 0.30 -10.77
N ALA A 390 3.30 -0.72 -10.48
CA ALA A 390 4.66 -0.89 -10.98
C ALA A 390 4.72 -1.65 -12.32
N THR A 391 3.59 -1.79 -13.03
CA THR A 391 3.48 -2.43 -14.34
C THR A 391 2.73 -1.55 -15.34
N PRO A 392 2.83 -1.84 -16.65
CA PRO A 392 2.03 -1.20 -17.69
C PRO A 392 0.50 -1.39 -17.53
N HIS A 393 0.04 -2.30 -16.68
CA HIS A 393 -1.40 -2.50 -16.43
C HIS A 393 -2.04 -1.39 -15.58
N ARG A 394 -1.24 -0.49 -14.99
CA ARG A 394 -1.72 0.56 -14.07
C ARG A 394 -2.85 1.40 -14.68
N GLU A 395 -2.61 1.97 -15.86
CA GLU A 395 -3.53 2.92 -16.50
C GLU A 395 -4.84 2.25 -16.91
N GLY A 396 -4.75 1.09 -17.56
CA GLY A 396 -5.93 0.28 -17.93
C GLY A 396 -6.76 -0.13 -16.71
N LEU A 397 -6.11 -0.51 -15.61
CA LEU A 397 -6.83 -0.83 -14.38
C LEU A 397 -7.47 0.40 -13.75
N ALA A 398 -6.77 1.54 -13.71
CA ALA A 398 -7.34 2.79 -13.19
C ALA A 398 -8.59 3.23 -13.98
N ALA A 399 -8.56 3.12 -15.31
CA ALA A 399 -9.72 3.40 -16.16
C ALA A 399 -10.89 2.45 -15.87
N ALA A 400 -10.64 1.14 -15.80
CA ALA A 400 -11.68 0.15 -15.48
C ALA A 400 -12.29 0.34 -14.09
N LEU A 401 -11.49 0.72 -13.10
CA LEU A 401 -11.96 1.03 -11.75
C LEU A 401 -12.82 2.30 -11.71
N ALA A 402 -12.45 3.33 -12.48
CA ALA A 402 -13.21 4.57 -12.58
C ALA A 402 -14.56 4.39 -13.28
N ASP A 403 -14.61 3.55 -14.33
CA ASP A 403 -15.86 3.17 -14.99
C ASP A 403 -16.78 2.38 -14.05
N GLU A 404 -16.24 1.38 -13.34
CA GLU A 404 -17.02 0.62 -12.35
C GLU A 404 -17.51 1.53 -11.21
N LEU A 405 -16.68 2.48 -10.75
CA LEU A 405 -17.08 3.44 -9.73
C LEU A 405 -18.25 4.29 -10.21
N SER A 406 -18.19 4.79 -11.44
CA SER A 406 -19.27 5.58 -12.04
C SER A 406 -20.58 4.80 -12.14
N ARG A 407 -20.53 3.47 -12.30
CA ARG A 407 -21.70 2.58 -12.32
C ARG A 407 -22.21 2.18 -10.93
N ALA A 408 -21.33 2.09 -9.92
CA ALA A 408 -21.65 1.49 -8.61
C ALA A 408 -21.82 2.51 -7.46
N ALA A 409 -21.42 3.77 -7.65
CA ALA A 409 -21.14 4.67 -6.53
C ALA A 409 -22.35 5.12 -5.70
N THR A 410 -23.59 4.96 -6.18
CA THR A 410 -24.82 5.26 -5.40
C THR A 410 -25.39 4.04 -4.69
N ASP A 411 -25.30 2.85 -5.30
CA ASP A 411 -26.06 1.68 -4.84
C ASP A 411 -25.22 0.72 -3.98
N ARG A 412 -23.88 0.85 -4.03
CA ARG A 412 -22.94 -0.05 -3.34
C ARG A 412 -21.83 0.73 -2.64
N THR A 413 -22.18 1.53 -1.64
CA THR A 413 -21.23 2.38 -0.89
C THR A 413 -19.95 1.65 -0.46
N GLY A 414 -20.08 0.42 0.05
CA GLY A 414 -18.92 -0.37 0.48
C GLY A 414 -17.96 -0.74 -0.66
N LEU A 415 -18.47 -1.03 -1.87
CA LEU A 415 -17.63 -1.25 -3.04
C LEU A 415 -17.04 0.06 -3.55
N GLY A 416 -17.85 1.12 -3.60
CA GLY A 416 -17.40 2.46 -4.00
C GLY A 416 -16.19 2.95 -3.19
N THR A 417 -16.24 2.82 -1.86
CA THR A 417 -15.10 3.16 -0.99
C THR A 417 -13.85 2.37 -1.34
N ARG A 418 -13.96 1.07 -1.66
CA ARG A 418 -12.81 0.24 -2.05
C ARG A 418 -12.26 0.61 -3.43
N LEU A 419 -13.12 0.98 -4.38
CA LEU A 419 -12.71 1.50 -5.69
C LEU A 419 -11.96 2.82 -5.56
N VAL A 420 -12.46 3.76 -4.74
CA VAL A 420 -11.76 5.04 -4.47
C VAL A 420 -10.41 4.81 -3.78
N ALA A 421 -10.36 3.91 -2.79
CA ALA A 421 -9.12 3.53 -2.11
C ALA A 421 -8.08 2.93 -3.09
N ALA A 422 -8.53 2.12 -4.06
CA ALA A 422 -7.67 1.59 -5.12
C ALA A 422 -7.18 2.68 -6.07
N LEU A 423 -8.09 3.59 -6.50
CA LEU A 423 -7.77 4.73 -7.36
C LEU A 423 -6.78 5.71 -6.72
N ARG A 424 -6.75 5.84 -5.39
CA ARG A 424 -5.70 6.61 -4.69
C ARG A 424 -4.28 6.14 -5.04
N THR A 425 -4.09 4.85 -5.32
CA THR A 425 -2.78 4.27 -5.65
C THR A 425 -2.57 4.09 -7.16
N LEU A 426 -3.63 3.70 -7.88
CA LEU A 426 -3.55 3.35 -9.30
C LEU A 426 -3.83 4.54 -10.22
N GLY A 427 -4.71 5.45 -9.80
CA GLY A 427 -5.20 6.57 -10.59
C GLY A 427 -4.13 7.59 -10.96
N GLY A 428 -4.46 8.43 -11.93
CA GLY A 428 -3.66 9.57 -12.34
C GLY A 428 -4.54 10.76 -12.71
N ALA A 429 -3.98 11.66 -13.53
CA ALA A 429 -4.65 12.89 -13.97
C ALA A 429 -6.02 12.63 -14.61
N GLU A 430 -6.18 11.52 -15.35
CA GLU A 430 -7.43 11.17 -16.02
C GLU A 430 -8.57 10.79 -15.07
N GLN A 431 -8.26 10.16 -13.94
CA GLN A 431 -9.27 9.75 -12.94
C GLN A 431 -9.53 10.86 -11.90
N ARG A 432 -8.72 11.92 -11.89
CA ARG A 432 -8.83 13.00 -10.92
C ARG A 432 -10.17 13.74 -10.98
N PRO A 433 -10.72 14.14 -12.15
CA PRO A 433 -12.01 14.82 -12.21
C PRO A 433 -13.15 14.05 -11.55
N LEU A 434 -13.13 12.71 -11.64
CA LEU A 434 -14.12 11.86 -10.98
C LEU A 434 -14.06 12.02 -9.45
N LEU A 435 -12.86 11.97 -8.86
CA LEU A 435 -12.68 12.15 -7.42
C LEU A 435 -12.99 13.58 -6.98
N GLU A 436 -12.63 14.59 -7.77
CA GLU A 436 -12.97 15.99 -7.50
C GLU A 436 -14.50 16.19 -7.48
N GLY A 437 -15.22 15.53 -8.40
CA GLY A 437 -16.67 15.50 -8.43
C GLY A 437 -17.30 14.80 -7.21
N ILE A 438 -16.67 13.74 -6.69
CA ILE A 438 -17.12 13.09 -5.44
C ILE A 438 -16.91 14.00 -4.23
N VAL A 439 -15.75 14.65 -4.15
CA VAL A 439 -15.40 15.54 -3.04
C VAL A 439 -16.35 16.73 -2.99
N THR A 440 -16.58 17.40 -4.12
CA THR A 440 -17.34 18.66 -4.18
C THR A 440 -18.83 18.49 -4.44
N GLY A 441 -19.24 17.44 -5.15
CA GLY A 441 -20.61 17.23 -5.60
C GLY A 441 -21.56 16.82 -4.46
N PRO A 442 -22.84 17.21 -4.52
CA PRO A 442 -23.86 16.78 -3.57
C PRO A 442 -24.29 15.31 -3.82
N GLY A 443 -24.95 14.69 -2.84
CA GLY A 443 -25.62 13.39 -3.02
C GLY A 443 -24.73 12.15 -2.90
N TRP A 444 -23.42 12.31 -2.73
CA TRP A 444 -22.52 11.19 -2.48
C TRP A 444 -22.60 10.70 -1.02
N PRO A 445 -22.56 9.37 -0.77
CA PRO A 445 -22.50 8.82 0.58
C PRO A 445 -21.25 9.27 1.36
N ASP A 446 -21.41 9.61 2.64
CA ASP A 446 -20.30 10.13 3.47
C ASP A 446 -19.04 9.25 3.52
N PRO A 447 -19.13 7.91 3.61
CA PRO A 447 -17.93 7.06 3.59
C PRO A 447 -17.16 7.16 2.26
N LEU A 448 -17.86 7.39 1.15
CA LEU A 448 -17.25 7.57 -0.16
C LEU A 448 -16.58 8.94 -0.28
N VAL A 449 -17.26 9.99 0.17
CA VAL A 449 -16.71 11.36 0.24
C VAL A 449 -15.45 11.38 1.10
N LYS A 450 -15.51 10.79 2.29
CA LYS A 450 -14.36 10.66 3.20
C LYS A 450 -13.17 10.04 2.47
N GLU A 451 -13.35 8.87 1.85
CA GLU A 451 -12.26 8.20 1.14
C GLU A 451 -11.72 9.04 -0.02
N ALA A 452 -12.59 9.70 -0.79
CA ALA A 452 -12.20 10.56 -1.91
C ALA A 452 -11.38 11.77 -1.43
N THR A 453 -11.74 12.36 -0.27
CA THR A 453 -10.96 13.48 0.29
C THR A 453 -9.54 13.07 0.68
N PHE A 454 -9.32 11.82 1.13
CA PHE A 454 -7.96 11.29 1.38
C PHE A 454 -7.23 10.86 0.11
N GLY A 455 -7.97 10.50 -0.94
CA GLY A 455 -7.42 9.98 -2.19
C GLY A 455 -6.96 11.05 -3.18
N VAL A 456 -7.72 12.15 -3.31
CA VAL A 456 -7.56 13.10 -4.43
C VAL A 456 -6.17 13.76 -4.50
N GLY A 457 -5.51 13.97 -3.36
CA GLY A 457 -4.14 14.51 -3.31
C GLY A 457 -3.08 13.59 -3.94
N HIS A 458 -3.37 12.29 -4.09
CA HIS A 458 -2.41 11.30 -4.61
C HIS A 458 -2.48 11.11 -6.14
N LEU A 459 -3.50 11.63 -6.83
CA LEU A 459 -3.70 11.41 -8.27
C LEU A 459 -2.83 12.32 -9.18
N GLY A 460 -2.00 13.19 -8.60
CA GLY A 460 -1.12 14.10 -9.33
C GLY A 460 -1.84 15.25 -10.05
N CYS A 461 -1.07 16.09 -10.75
CA CYS A 461 -1.47 17.06 -11.80
C CYS A 461 -2.45 18.21 -11.49
N GLY A 462 -3.09 18.29 -10.32
CA GLY A 462 -3.96 19.43 -9.98
C GLY A 462 -3.39 20.30 -8.88
N ASN A 463 -2.72 21.37 -9.32
CA ASN A 463 -2.33 22.50 -8.48
C ASN A 463 -3.37 23.62 -8.51
N ASP A 464 -4.59 23.35 -8.97
CA ASP A 464 -5.64 24.36 -9.05
C ASP A 464 -6.08 24.79 -7.64
N PRO A 465 -5.73 26.01 -7.19
CA PRO A 465 -6.15 26.50 -5.89
C PRO A 465 -7.68 26.69 -5.83
N GLY A 466 -8.33 26.85 -6.99
CA GLY A 466 -9.79 26.95 -7.12
C GLY A 466 -10.50 25.69 -6.62
N PHE A 467 -10.11 24.52 -7.13
CA PHE A 467 -10.60 23.23 -6.64
C PHE A 467 -10.45 23.08 -5.12
N TRP A 468 -9.26 23.35 -4.55
CA TRP A 468 -9.02 23.14 -3.13
C TRP A 468 -9.90 24.03 -2.25
N ARG A 469 -10.10 25.29 -2.63
CA ARG A 469 -11.03 26.20 -1.94
C ARG A 469 -12.48 25.71 -2.04
N ALA A 470 -12.91 25.23 -3.21
CA ALA A 470 -14.24 24.66 -3.40
C ALA A 470 -14.46 23.39 -2.55
N ALA A 471 -13.47 22.49 -2.51
CA ALA A 471 -13.50 21.28 -1.71
C ALA A 471 -13.64 21.58 -0.20
N LEU A 472 -12.89 22.55 0.30
CA LEU A 472 -12.98 23.02 1.69
C LEU A 472 -14.36 23.62 1.99
N GLY A 473 -14.85 24.52 1.13
CA GLY A 473 -16.17 25.13 1.30
C GLY A 473 -17.30 24.09 1.34
N ALA A 474 -17.25 23.10 0.45
CA ALA A 474 -18.20 22.00 0.43
C ALA A 474 -18.17 21.17 1.72
N GLN A 475 -16.97 20.79 2.20
CA GLN A 475 -16.85 19.99 3.43
C GLN A 475 -17.23 20.79 4.68
N GLN A 476 -16.91 22.08 4.74
CA GLN A 476 -17.33 22.96 5.85
C GLN A 476 -18.85 23.09 5.90
N GLN A 477 -19.50 23.24 4.74
CA GLN A 477 -20.96 23.30 4.67
C GLN A 477 -21.60 22.00 5.15
N ARG A 478 -21.07 20.85 4.75
CA ARG A 478 -21.54 19.54 5.26
C ARG A 478 -21.35 19.41 6.77
N PHE A 479 -20.19 19.79 7.28
CA PHE A 479 -19.90 19.77 8.72
C PHE A 479 -20.88 20.65 9.50
N ARG A 480 -21.13 21.89 9.04
CA ARG A 480 -22.10 22.82 9.66
C ARG A 480 -23.54 22.28 9.65
N ARG A 481 -23.90 21.48 8.65
CA ARG A 481 -25.22 20.83 8.56
C ARG A 481 -25.32 19.55 9.40
N GLY A 482 -24.23 19.10 10.02
CA GLY A 482 -24.18 17.83 10.75
C GLY A 482 -24.25 16.59 9.85
N THR A 483 -24.05 16.77 8.53
CA THR A 483 -24.15 15.69 7.53
C THR A 483 -22.80 15.12 7.14
N ALA A 484 -21.71 15.49 7.82
CA ALA A 484 -20.41 14.88 7.61
C ALA A 484 -19.58 14.95 8.90
N GLY A 485 -18.81 13.89 9.16
CA GLY A 485 -17.82 13.88 10.23
C GLY A 485 -16.65 14.83 9.92
N ALA A 486 -15.93 15.24 10.97
CA ALA A 486 -14.69 16.03 10.88
C ALA A 486 -13.60 15.34 10.02
N ASP A 487 -13.75 14.05 9.74
CA ASP A 487 -12.85 13.24 8.93
C ASP A 487 -12.72 13.70 7.49
N ALA A 488 -13.81 14.10 6.82
CA ALA A 488 -13.74 14.54 5.43
C ALA A 488 -13.01 15.88 5.31
N LEU A 489 -13.18 16.77 6.30
CA LEU A 489 -12.39 18.01 6.41
C LEU A 489 -10.92 17.69 6.63
N THR A 490 -10.61 16.78 7.54
CA THR A 490 -9.23 16.34 7.82
C THR A 490 -8.59 15.70 6.57
N GLY A 491 -9.32 14.86 5.86
CA GLY A 491 -8.88 14.27 4.59
C GLY A 491 -8.59 15.31 3.53
N THR A 492 -9.42 16.36 3.45
CA THR A 492 -9.20 17.49 2.52
C THR A 492 -7.90 18.22 2.85
N VAL A 493 -7.64 18.57 4.12
CA VAL A 493 -6.39 19.23 4.53
C VAL A 493 -5.17 18.34 4.29
N TYR A 494 -5.29 17.04 4.60
CA TYR A 494 -4.26 16.05 4.29
C TYR A 494 -3.92 16.04 2.79
N SER A 495 -4.93 15.98 1.91
CA SER A 495 -4.71 15.99 0.46
C SER A 495 -4.10 17.29 -0.05
N ILE A 496 -4.47 18.45 0.52
CA ILE A 496 -3.83 19.75 0.22
C ILE A 496 -2.34 19.71 0.59
N GLY A 497 -2.00 19.13 1.75
CA GLY A 497 -0.64 18.96 2.22
C GLY A 497 0.20 18.05 1.32
N VAL A 498 -0.33 16.86 0.98
CA VAL A 498 0.30 15.91 0.06
C VAL A 498 0.50 16.54 -1.33
N ALA A 499 -0.48 17.30 -1.82
CA ALA A 499 -0.39 18.03 -3.09
C ALA A 499 0.55 19.26 -3.04
N GLY A 500 1.14 19.57 -1.88
CA GLY A 500 2.12 20.66 -1.72
C GLY A 500 1.53 22.06 -1.85
N GLN A 501 0.24 22.25 -1.59
CA GLN A 501 -0.48 23.52 -1.75
C GLN A 501 -0.26 24.47 -0.57
N ARG A 502 1.00 24.89 -0.36
CA ARG A 502 1.41 25.71 0.80
C ARG A 502 0.65 27.03 0.93
N ALA A 503 0.31 27.68 -0.19
CA ALA A 503 -0.47 28.93 -0.17
C ALA A 503 -1.87 28.71 0.41
N VAL A 504 -2.57 27.65 -0.03
CA VAL A 504 -3.90 27.28 0.49
C VAL A 504 -3.83 26.92 1.98
N LEU A 505 -2.79 26.19 2.40
CA LEU A 505 -2.57 25.88 3.82
C LEU A 505 -2.31 27.15 4.65
N ALA A 506 -1.55 28.10 4.12
CA ALA A 506 -1.27 29.37 4.80
C ALA A 506 -2.55 30.19 5.01
N ASP A 507 -3.40 30.27 3.98
CA ASP A 507 -4.71 30.93 4.07
C ASP A 507 -5.58 30.23 5.14
N LEU A 508 -5.69 28.90 5.08
CA LEU A 508 -6.43 28.10 6.04
C LEU A 508 -5.95 28.28 7.49
N SER A 509 -4.64 28.34 7.71
CA SER A 509 -4.08 28.45 9.06
C SER A 509 -4.43 29.77 9.75
N ARG A 510 -4.73 30.82 8.98
CA ARG A 510 -5.03 32.17 9.47
C ARG A 510 -6.52 32.51 9.49
N ASP A 511 -7.34 31.75 8.78
CA ASP A 511 -8.77 32.02 8.65
C ASP A 511 -9.53 31.65 9.94
N ALA A 512 -10.00 32.66 10.68
CA ALA A 512 -10.71 32.49 11.95
C ALA A 512 -12.07 31.76 11.80
N GLU A 513 -12.66 31.79 10.61
CA GLU A 513 -13.95 31.14 10.31
C GLU A 513 -13.83 29.62 10.12
N VAL A 514 -12.60 29.13 9.93
CA VAL A 514 -12.27 27.72 9.81
C VAL A 514 -12.17 27.10 11.20
N CYS A 515 -12.72 25.90 11.41
CA CYS A 515 -12.67 25.28 12.74
C CYS A 515 -11.23 24.98 13.20
N SER A 516 -11.00 25.04 14.53
CA SER A 516 -9.67 24.91 15.13
C SER A 516 -8.88 23.66 14.69
N PRO A 517 -9.48 22.45 14.57
CA PRO A 517 -8.75 21.27 14.14
C PRO A 517 -8.19 21.39 12.71
N VAL A 518 -8.92 22.03 11.80
CA VAL A 518 -8.48 22.25 10.41
C VAL A 518 -7.32 23.25 10.36
N ARG A 519 -7.38 24.33 11.16
CA ARG A 519 -6.26 25.28 11.26
C ARG A 519 -5.01 24.63 11.83
N ALA A 520 -5.15 23.80 12.87
CA ALA A 520 -4.04 23.06 13.46
C ALA A 520 -3.41 22.08 12.47
N ALA A 521 -4.23 21.35 11.71
CA ALA A 521 -3.77 20.46 10.65
C ALA A 521 -3.01 21.21 9.54
N ALA A 522 -3.50 22.40 9.13
CA ALA A 522 -2.81 23.22 8.16
C ALA A 522 -1.48 23.76 8.68
N ALA A 523 -1.44 24.21 9.94
CA ALA A 523 -0.22 24.66 10.61
C ALA A 523 0.84 23.55 10.70
N TRP A 524 0.42 22.31 10.99
CA TRP A 524 1.32 21.16 11.02
C TRP A 524 2.08 20.97 9.70
N TRP A 525 1.39 21.04 8.56
CA TRP A 525 2.04 20.97 7.24
C TRP A 525 2.97 22.16 6.96
N LEU A 526 2.64 23.35 7.45
CA LEU A 526 3.45 24.54 7.25
C LEU A 526 4.75 24.51 8.06
N ASP A 527 4.72 23.88 9.25
CA ASP A 527 5.87 23.73 10.17
C ASP A 527 6.95 22.79 9.63
N ILE A 528 6.62 21.97 8.63
CA ILE A 528 7.59 21.05 8.01
C ILE A 528 8.68 21.87 7.28
N PRO A 529 9.97 21.68 7.62
CA PRO A 529 11.05 22.45 7.02
C PRO A 529 11.16 22.30 5.50
N GLU A 530 11.46 23.41 4.81
CA GLU A 530 11.53 23.46 3.34
C GLU A 530 12.54 22.47 2.74
N HIS A 531 13.66 22.21 3.42
CA HIS A 531 14.67 21.26 2.94
C HIS A 531 14.15 19.80 2.91
N LEU A 532 13.16 19.46 3.74
CA LEU A 532 12.49 18.16 3.69
C LEU A 532 11.54 18.10 2.47
N TYR A 533 10.81 19.18 2.18
CA TYR A 533 10.00 19.26 0.96
C TYR A 533 10.84 19.15 -0.32
N ALA A 534 12.00 19.80 -0.35
CA ALA A 534 12.94 19.67 -1.46
C ALA A 534 13.44 18.22 -1.64
N SER A 535 13.55 17.47 -0.54
CA SER A 535 13.99 16.07 -0.51
C SER A 535 12.93 15.10 -1.05
N VAL A 536 11.65 15.33 -0.79
CA VAL A 536 10.58 14.39 -1.17
C VAL A 536 10.06 14.54 -2.60
N ARG A 537 10.33 15.68 -3.24
CA ARG A 537 9.99 15.91 -4.66
C ARG A 537 10.93 15.17 -5.63
N ARG A 538 11.99 14.53 -5.12
CA ARG A 538 13.02 13.81 -5.88
C ARG A 538 13.15 12.37 -5.39
#